data_AF-J9ES29-F1
#
_entry.id   AF-J9ES29-F1
#
_cell.length_a   1.000
_cell.length_b   1.000
_cell.length_c   1.000
_cell.angle_alpha   90.00
_cell.angle_beta   90.00
_cell.angle_gamma   90.00
#
_symmetry.space_group_name_H-M   'P 1'
#
loop_
_entity.id
_entity.type
_entity.pdbx_description
1 polymer ?
#
loop_
_entity_poly.entity_id
_entity_poly.type
_entity_poly.pdbx_seq_one_letter_code
_entity_poly.pdbx_strand_id
1 'polypeptide(L)'
;IFGNLAYYFDTRLEYIPITFILGFFVDTILSRWSNIITNMGYIESYALFISNCIHGNNENAKQLRQTLMRYLCLTQIFIFRDISIQVQKRFPTIDSLIDAGILLKNEKEKLDLIKFQYNNYWVPIRWIHAIALKARKQEIITSDLLYWKLCAETDKFRHSLQLLCNYDWVPIPLVYSQV
;
A
#
# COMPACT_ATOMS: atom_id res chain seq x y z
N ILE A 1 -25.98 54.24 1.24
CA ILE A 1 -25.26 53.40 2.24
C ILE A 1 -24.83 52.07 1.62
N PHE A 2 -25.76 51.21 1.16
CA PHE A 2 -25.42 49.91 0.56
C PHE A 2 -24.54 50.01 -0.71
N GLY A 3 -24.81 50.97 -1.62
CA GLY A 3 -23.99 51.17 -2.82
C GLY A 3 -22.52 51.54 -2.55
N ASN A 4 -22.27 52.35 -1.52
CA ASN A 4 -20.91 52.70 -1.10
C ASN A 4 -20.20 51.49 -0.47
N LEU A 5 -20.95 50.61 0.20
CA LEU A 5 -20.43 49.36 0.75
C LEU A 5 -20.03 48.39 -0.36
N ALA A 6 -20.86 48.25 -1.40
CA ALA A 6 -20.57 47.41 -2.56
C ALA A 6 -19.30 47.88 -3.29
N TYR A 7 -19.17 49.20 -3.53
CA TYR A 7 -17.97 49.78 -4.13
C TYR A 7 -16.71 49.57 -3.27
N TYR A 8 -16.84 49.67 -1.94
CA TYR A 8 -15.74 49.39 -1.02
C TYR A 8 -15.25 47.93 -1.11
N PHE A 9 -16.15 46.96 -1.25
CA PHE A 9 -15.75 45.56 -1.42
C PHE A 9 -15.17 45.26 -2.80
N ASP A 10 -15.73 45.85 -3.86
CA ASP A 10 -15.27 45.67 -5.25
C ASP A 10 -13.80 46.09 -5.41
N THR A 11 -13.43 47.24 -4.86
CA THR A 11 -12.04 47.74 -4.86
C THR A 11 -11.04 46.86 -4.09
N ARG A 12 -11.51 45.93 -3.26
CA ARG A 12 -10.66 45.04 -2.44
C ARG A 12 -10.61 43.61 -2.95
N LEU A 13 -11.54 43.21 -3.83
CA LEU A 13 -11.60 41.86 -4.39
C LEU A 13 -10.45 41.58 -5.36
N GLU A 14 -9.96 42.58 -6.11
CA GLU A 14 -8.80 42.43 -7.01
C GLU A 14 -7.46 42.28 -6.28
N TYR A 15 -7.38 42.63 -4.98
CA TYR A 15 -6.12 42.62 -4.23
C TYR A 15 -5.65 41.21 -3.85
N ILE A 16 -6.54 40.21 -3.90
CA ILE A 16 -6.22 38.83 -3.51
C ILE A 16 -5.98 38.00 -4.79
N PRO A 17 -4.75 37.53 -5.06
CA PRO A 17 -4.45 36.71 -6.22
C PRO A 17 -4.91 35.25 -5.99
N ILE A 18 -6.23 35.06 -5.86
CA ILE A 18 -6.86 33.76 -5.57
C ILE A 18 -6.47 32.73 -6.63
N THR A 19 -6.38 33.12 -7.89
CA THR A 19 -5.99 32.25 -9.01
C THR A 19 -4.58 31.69 -8.84
N PHE A 20 -3.65 32.49 -8.33
CA PHE A 20 -2.27 32.06 -8.08
C PHE A 20 -2.21 31.05 -6.94
N ILE A 21 -2.81 31.38 -5.79
CA ILE A 21 -2.83 30.50 -4.60
C ILE A 21 -3.52 29.17 -4.92
N LEU A 22 -4.66 29.23 -5.63
CA LEU A 22 -5.38 28.05 -6.07
C LEU A 22 -4.54 27.19 -7.02
N GLY A 23 -3.77 27.81 -7.91
CA GLY A 23 -2.85 27.11 -8.81
C GLY A 23 -1.84 26.23 -8.06
N PHE A 24 -1.13 26.78 -7.07
CA PHE A 24 -0.18 26.00 -6.26
C PHE A 24 -0.86 24.91 -5.41
N PHE A 25 -2.04 25.23 -4.87
CA PHE A 25 -2.79 24.28 -4.06
C PHE A 25 -3.23 23.07 -4.90
N VAL A 26 -3.81 23.32 -6.08
CA VAL A 26 -4.25 22.27 -7.01
C VAL A 26 -3.05 21.46 -7.51
N ASP A 27 -1.94 22.09 -7.87
CA ASP A 27 -0.72 21.39 -8.30
C ASP A 27 -0.18 20.45 -7.21
N THR A 28 -0.15 20.92 -5.96
CA THR A 28 0.26 20.10 -4.79
C THR A 28 -0.66 18.89 -4.60
N ILE A 29 -1.98 19.08 -4.72
CA ILE A 29 -2.96 17.98 -4.63
C ILE A 29 -2.75 16.97 -5.75
N LEU A 30 -2.63 17.44 -7.00
CA LEU A 30 -2.44 16.57 -8.16
C LEU A 30 -1.14 15.78 -8.08
N SER A 31 -0.05 16.39 -7.62
CA SER A 31 1.23 15.73 -7.39
C SER A 31 1.11 14.60 -6.35
N ARG A 32 0.45 14.87 -5.21
CA ARG A 32 0.20 13.85 -4.18
C ARG A 32 -0.70 12.73 -4.69
N TRP A 33 -1.78 13.06 -5.39
CA TRP A 33 -2.70 12.08 -5.96
C TRP A 33 -2.00 11.17 -6.98
N SER A 34 -1.17 11.74 -7.86
CA SER A 34 -0.36 10.99 -8.82
C SER A 34 0.62 10.03 -8.11
N ASN A 35 1.29 10.50 -7.05
CA ASN A 35 2.18 9.66 -6.24
C ASN A 35 1.44 8.52 -5.52
N ILE A 36 0.21 8.76 -5.05
CA ILE A 36 -0.63 7.71 -4.46
C ILE A 36 -0.97 6.63 -5.50
N ILE A 37 -1.40 7.03 -6.70
CA ILE A 37 -1.77 6.07 -7.76
C ILE A 37 -0.58 5.23 -8.21
N THR A 38 0.58 5.84 -8.40
CA THR A 38 1.79 5.14 -8.84
C THR A 38 2.32 4.15 -7.80
N ASN A 39 2.01 4.36 -6.52
CA ASN A 39 2.47 3.53 -5.40
C ASN A 39 1.41 2.57 -4.85
N MET A 40 0.28 2.40 -5.56
CA MET A 40 -0.83 1.53 -5.16
C MET A 40 -0.44 0.04 -5.05
N GLY A 41 0.74 -0.35 -5.56
CA GLY A 41 1.26 -1.71 -5.45
C GLY A 41 0.55 -2.68 -6.40
N TYR A 42 0.60 -2.40 -7.71
CA TYR A 42 0.07 -3.29 -8.74
C TYR A 42 0.72 -4.68 -8.66
N ILE A 43 -0.08 -5.69 -8.32
CA ILE A 43 0.37 -7.04 -7.97
C ILE A 43 0.79 -7.84 -9.21
N GLU A 44 0.28 -7.47 -10.39
CA GLU A 44 0.51 -8.13 -11.66
C GLU A 44 1.99 -8.21 -12.02
N SER A 45 2.74 -7.11 -11.82
CA SER A 45 4.18 -7.09 -12.09
C SER A 45 4.95 -8.06 -11.18
N TYR A 46 4.56 -8.15 -9.91
CA TYR A 46 5.17 -9.09 -8.96
C TYR A 46 4.76 -10.53 -9.24
N ALA A 47 3.54 -10.77 -9.73
CA ALA A 47 3.08 -12.09 -10.15
C ALA A 47 3.91 -12.65 -11.31
N LEU A 48 4.11 -11.83 -12.35
CA LEU A 48 4.96 -12.19 -13.49
C LEU A 48 6.40 -12.45 -13.03
N PHE A 49 6.93 -11.60 -12.16
CA PHE A 49 8.27 -11.76 -11.60
C PHE A 49 8.42 -13.06 -10.79
N ILE A 50 7.48 -13.37 -9.89
CA ILE A 50 7.47 -14.59 -9.08
C ILE A 50 7.37 -15.83 -9.96
N SER A 51 6.54 -15.78 -11.01
CA SER A 51 6.43 -16.85 -12.00
C SER A 51 7.74 -17.12 -12.74
N ASN A 52 8.50 -16.07 -13.05
CA ASN A 52 9.80 -16.18 -13.70
C ASN A 52 10.91 -16.60 -12.75
N CYS A 53 10.80 -16.34 -11.45
CA CYS A 53 11.83 -16.73 -10.48
C CYS A 53 11.71 -18.18 -10.04
N ILE A 54 10.48 -18.68 -9.87
CA ILE A 54 10.21 -20.02 -9.36
C ILE A 54 9.73 -20.89 -10.51
N HIS A 55 10.66 -21.67 -11.05
CA HIS A 55 10.41 -22.57 -12.16
C HIS A 55 9.80 -23.89 -11.69
N GLY A 56 9.16 -24.60 -12.62
CA GLY A 56 8.67 -25.96 -12.40
C GLY A 56 7.16 -26.07 -12.18
N ASN A 57 6.62 -27.18 -12.67
CA ASN A 57 5.21 -27.58 -12.56
C ASN A 57 4.93 -28.49 -11.35
N ASN A 58 5.93 -28.69 -10.50
CA ASN A 58 5.78 -29.46 -9.27
C ASN A 58 4.76 -28.79 -8.35
N GLU A 59 3.96 -29.61 -7.65
CA GLU A 59 3.01 -29.18 -6.62
C GLU A 59 3.64 -28.17 -5.65
N ASN A 60 4.85 -28.46 -5.15
CA ASN A 60 5.58 -27.61 -4.20
C ASN A 60 5.91 -26.21 -4.78
N ALA A 61 6.32 -26.14 -6.05
CA ALA A 61 6.63 -24.88 -6.72
C ALA A 61 5.36 -24.06 -6.98
N LYS A 62 4.26 -24.73 -7.35
CA LYS A 62 2.95 -24.11 -7.53
C LYS A 62 2.43 -23.53 -6.21
N GLN A 63 2.47 -24.31 -5.13
CA GLN A 63 2.07 -23.87 -3.80
C GLN A 63 2.93 -22.69 -3.31
N LEU A 64 4.24 -22.71 -3.58
CA LEU A 64 5.14 -21.62 -3.24
C LEU A 64 4.73 -20.32 -3.94
N ARG A 65 4.55 -20.34 -5.27
CA ARG A 65 4.10 -19.16 -6.04
C ARG A 65 2.77 -18.60 -5.50
N GLN A 66 1.79 -19.48 -5.29
CA GLN A 66 0.48 -19.08 -4.75
C GLN A 66 0.58 -18.48 -3.36
N THR A 67 1.40 -19.05 -2.47
CA THR A 67 1.58 -18.56 -1.11
C THR A 67 2.26 -17.19 -1.10
N LEU A 68 3.31 -17.00 -1.90
CA LEU A 68 3.99 -15.70 -2.03
C LEU A 68 3.02 -14.62 -2.53
N MET A 69 2.26 -14.91 -3.58
CA MET A 69 1.25 -13.99 -4.11
C MET A 69 0.19 -13.64 -3.08
N ARG A 70 -0.33 -14.65 -2.37
CA ARG A 70 -1.35 -14.45 -1.34
C ARG A 70 -0.83 -13.56 -0.20
N TYR A 71 0.44 -13.69 0.19
CA TYR A 71 1.04 -12.81 1.20
C TYR A 71 1.27 -11.37 0.72
N LEU A 72 1.58 -11.16 -0.56
CA LEU A 72 1.61 -9.81 -1.15
C LEU A 72 0.21 -9.18 -1.11
N CYS A 73 -0.82 -9.91 -1.55
CA CYS A 73 -2.21 -9.47 -1.46
C CYS A 73 -2.63 -9.18 -0.02
N LEU A 74 -2.28 -10.04 0.92
CA LEU A 74 -2.58 -9.87 2.34
C LEU A 74 -1.96 -8.60 2.91
N THR A 75 -0.71 -8.30 2.55
CA THR A 75 -0.03 -7.05 2.93
C THR A 75 -0.76 -5.84 2.39
N GLN A 76 -1.13 -5.86 1.11
CA GLN A 76 -1.86 -4.78 0.45
C GLN A 76 -3.21 -4.53 1.13
N ILE A 77 -3.95 -5.60 1.45
CA ILE A 77 -5.25 -5.50 2.11
C ILE A 77 -5.12 -4.94 3.53
N PHE A 78 -4.09 -5.34 4.30
CA PHE A 78 -3.88 -4.74 5.62
C PHE A 78 -3.69 -3.23 5.55
N ILE A 79 -2.86 -2.77 4.62
CA ILE A 79 -2.62 -1.32 4.44
C ILE A 79 -3.89 -0.63 3.93
N PHE A 80 -4.56 -1.19 2.92
CA PHE A 80 -5.77 -0.60 2.36
C PHE A 80 -6.94 -0.56 3.34
N ARG A 81 -7.03 -1.52 4.25
CA ARG A 81 -8.05 -1.52 5.30
C ARG A 81 -7.88 -0.33 6.25
N ASP A 82 -6.63 0.11 6.47
CA ASP A 82 -6.33 1.23 7.36
C ASP A 82 -6.60 2.58 6.68
N ILE A 83 -6.29 2.72 5.39
CA ILE A 83 -6.42 3.99 4.65
C ILE A 83 -7.75 4.15 3.88
N SER A 84 -8.47 3.06 3.59
CA SER A 84 -9.69 3.08 2.75
C SER A 84 -10.89 2.49 3.48
N ILE A 85 -11.88 3.35 3.72
CA ILE A 85 -13.17 2.98 4.33
C ILE A 85 -13.88 1.89 3.51
N GLN A 86 -13.73 1.88 2.19
CA GLN A 86 -14.38 0.87 1.34
C GLN A 86 -13.79 -0.52 1.57
N VAL A 87 -12.46 -0.61 1.71
CA VAL A 87 -11.77 -1.86 2.00
C VAL A 87 -12.02 -2.29 3.45
N GLN A 88 -12.09 -1.33 4.38
CA GLN A 88 -12.49 -1.57 5.76
C GLN A 88 -13.90 -2.17 5.87
N LYS A 89 -14.87 -1.65 5.10
CA LYS A 89 -16.24 -2.20 5.06
C LYS A 89 -16.28 -3.60 4.45
N ARG A 90 -15.44 -3.88 3.46
CA ARG A 90 -15.35 -5.21 2.83
C ARG A 90 -14.68 -6.24 3.74
N PHE A 91 -13.65 -5.82 4.47
CA PHE A 91 -12.86 -6.68 5.35
C PHE A 91 -12.79 -6.11 6.77
N PRO A 92 -13.90 -6.07 7.53
CA PRO A 92 -13.95 -5.41 8.83
C PRO A 92 -13.12 -6.13 9.91
N THR A 93 -13.04 -7.45 9.83
CA THR A 93 -12.36 -8.30 10.82
C THR A 93 -11.31 -9.20 10.15
N ILE A 94 -10.37 -9.72 10.94
CA ILE A 94 -9.42 -10.73 10.43
C ILE A 94 -10.17 -12.00 9.97
N ASP A 95 -11.29 -12.36 10.61
CA ASP A 95 -12.11 -13.50 10.19
C ASP A 95 -12.70 -13.32 8.80
N SER A 96 -13.08 -12.10 8.40
CA SER A 96 -13.53 -11.83 7.03
C SER A 96 -12.44 -12.11 5.97
N LEU A 97 -11.16 -12.02 6.34
CA LEU A 97 -10.04 -12.38 5.46
C LEU A 97 -9.88 -13.90 5.33
N ILE A 98 -10.27 -14.65 6.37
CA ILE A 98 -10.29 -16.11 6.35
C ILE A 98 -11.43 -16.59 5.47
N ASP A 99 -12.61 -16.01 5.63
CA ASP A 99 -13.80 -16.34 4.83
C ASP A 99 -13.55 -16.05 3.34
N ALA A 100 -12.81 -14.99 3.03
CA ALA A 100 -12.38 -14.66 1.67
C ALA A 100 -11.23 -15.54 1.13
N GLY A 101 -10.68 -16.46 1.93
CA GLY A 101 -9.58 -17.35 1.54
C GLY A 101 -8.22 -16.67 1.39
N ILE A 102 -8.06 -15.45 1.90
CA ILE A 102 -6.82 -14.66 1.78
C ILE A 102 -5.85 -15.02 2.92
N LEU A 103 -6.39 -15.26 4.12
CA LEU A 103 -5.65 -15.68 5.30
C LEU A 103 -6.07 -17.09 5.72
N LEU A 104 -5.12 -17.96 6.03
CA LEU A 104 -5.45 -19.30 6.55
C LEU A 104 -5.64 -19.26 8.07
N LYS A 105 -6.45 -20.19 8.62
CA LYS A 105 -6.68 -20.28 10.08
C LYS A 105 -5.38 -20.42 10.87
N ASN A 106 -4.47 -21.29 10.42
CA ASN A 106 -3.16 -21.50 11.03
C ASN A 106 -2.26 -20.25 10.96
N GLU A 107 -2.51 -19.35 10.02
CA GLU A 107 -1.76 -18.09 9.89
C GLU A 107 -2.35 -17.00 10.77
N LYS A 108 -3.67 -16.99 10.97
CA LYS A 108 -4.31 -16.17 12.00
C LYS A 108 -3.76 -16.49 13.38
N GLU A 109 -3.65 -17.78 13.73
CA GLU A 109 -3.05 -18.17 15.02
C GLU A 109 -1.63 -17.60 15.19
N LYS A 110 -0.81 -17.63 14.12
CA LYS A 110 0.52 -17.03 14.14
C LYS A 110 0.50 -15.52 14.27
N LEU A 111 -0.48 -14.84 13.68
CA LEU A 111 -0.69 -13.39 13.83
C LEU A 111 -1.11 -13.05 15.26
N ASP A 112 -2.01 -13.83 15.86
CA ASP A 112 -2.53 -13.58 17.21
C ASP A 112 -1.44 -13.76 18.29
N LEU A 113 -0.42 -14.58 18.04
CA LEU A 113 0.77 -14.69 18.89
C LEU A 113 1.62 -13.40 18.90
N ILE A 114 1.52 -12.57 17.86
CA ILE A 114 2.29 -11.33 17.72
C ILE A 114 1.55 -10.21 18.44
N LYS A 115 1.85 -10.05 19.74
CA LYS A 115 1.29 -8.99 20.58
C LYS A 115 2.00 -7.66 20.34
N PHE A 116 1.55 -6.91 19.33
CA PHE A 116 1.97 -5.53 19.09
C PHE A 116 0.75 -4.60 19.06
N GLN A 117 0.94 -3.36 19.53
CA GLN A 117 -0.10 -2.32 19.50
C GLN A 117 -0.26 -1.66 18.13
N TYR A 118 0.70 -1.85 17.23
CA TYR A 118 0.74 -1.24 15.89
C TYR A 118 0.20 -2.19 14.82
N ASN A 119 -0.12 -1.65 13.65
CA ASN A 119 -0.61 -2.46 12.53
C ASN A 119 0.44 -3.48 12.06
N ASN A 120 -0.02 -4.73 11.94
CA ASN A 120 0.82 -5.89 11.62
C ASN A 120 1.00 -6.12 10.11
N TYR A 121 0.91 -5.07 9.29
CA TYR A 121 1.02 -5.18 7.82
C TYR A 121 2.40 -5.67 7.36
N TRP A 122 3.44 -5.53 8.18
CA TRP A 122 4.79 -6.01 7.90
C TRP A 122 4.95 -7.52 8.07
N VAL A 123 4.02 -8.18 8.77
CA VAL A 123 4.13 -9.61 9.11
C VAL A 123 4.12 -10.51 7.86
N PRO A 124 3.22 -10.34 6.87
CA PRO A 124 3.22 -11.17 5.68
C PRO A 124 4.49 -10.98 4.83
N ILE A 125 5.07 -9.77 4.80
CA ILE A 125 6.39 -9.53 4.16
C ILE A 125 7.48 -10.37 4.83
N ARG A 126 7.50 -10.42 6.16
CA ARG A 126 8.45 -11.26 6.89
C ARG A 126 8.24 -12.75 6.57
N TRP A 127 6.99 -13.19 6.42
CA TRP A 127 6.69 -14.57 6.02
C TRP A 127 7.16 -14.88 4.60
N ILE A 128 7.05 -13.94 3.66
CA ILE A 128 7.62 -14.05 2.31
C ILE A 128 9.12 -14.31 2.39
N HIS A 129 9.87 -13.48 3.12
CA HIS A 129 11.32 -13.64 3.28
C HIS A 129 11.68 -15.00 3.92
N ALA A 130 10.95 -15.43 4.95
CA ALA A 130 11.18 -16.71 5.60
C ALA A 130 10.93 -17.92 4.67
N ILE A 131 9.86 -17.87 3.88
CA ILE A 131 9.52 -18.92 2.92
C ILE A 131 10.50 -18.91 1.75
N ALA A 132 10.89 -17.74 1.23
CA ALA A 132 11.87 -17.60 0.17
C ALA A 132 13.23 -18.19 0.59
N LEU A 133 13.68 -17.92 1.82
CA LEU A 133 14.91 -18.51 2.36
C LEU A 133 14.82 -20.03 2.44
N LYS A 134 13.68 -20.57 2.89
CA LYS A 134 13.46 -22.02 2.93
C LYS A 134 13.47 -22.63 1.53
N ALA A 135 12.80 -21.99 0.56
CA ALA A 135 12.75 -22.43 -0.83
C ALA A 135 14.14 -22.42 -1.49
N ARG A 136 14.97 -21.44 -1.14
CA ARG A 136 16.38 -21.38 -1.59
C ARG A 136 17.22 -22.52 -1.01
N LYS A 137 17.07 -22.82 0.28
CA LYS A 137 17.74 -23.97 0.93
C LYS A 137 17.30 -25.33 0.37
N GLN A 138 16.08 -25.42 -0.11
CA GLN A 138 15.52 -26.61 -0.77
C GLN A 138 15.82 -26.64 -2.29
N GLU A 139 16.61 -25.70 -2.79
CA GLU A 139 16.98 -25.58 -4.22
C GLU A 139 15.77 -25.45 -5.19
N ILE A 140 14.60 -25.10 -4.67
CA ILE A 140 13.42 -24.76 -5.48
C ILE A 140 13.69 -23.44 -6.22
N ILE A 141 14.33 -22.49 -5.52
CA ILE A 141 14.95 -21.31 -6.14
C ILE A 141 16.39 -21.70 -6.49
N THR A 142 16.68 -21.75 -7.79
CA THR A 142 17.91 -22.35 -8.32
C THR A 142 19.17 -21.51 -8.07
N SER A 143 19.04 -20.19 -7.97
CA SER A 143 20.18 -19.27 -7.87
C SER A 143 20.02 -18.27 -6.72
N ASP A 144 21.13 -17.95 -6.06
CA ASP A 144 21.21 -16.87 -5.05
C ASP A 144 20.83 -15.51 -5.64
N LEU A 145 21.11 -15.28 -6.93
CA LEU A 145 20.73 -14.06 -7.62
C LEU A 145 19.20 -13.91 -7.70
N LEU A 146 18.49 -15.00 -8.03
CA LEU A 146 17.02 -15.01 -8.10
C LEU A 146 16.40 -14.81 -6.73
N TYR A 147 16.97 -15.46 -5.70
CA TYR A 147 16.55 -15.26 -4.31
C TYR A 147 16.73 -13.80 -3.87
N TRP A 148 17.91 -13.22 -4.07
CA TRP A 148 18.19 -11.83 -3.72
C TRP A 148 17.25 -10.87 -4.46
N LYS A 149 17.03 -11.09 -5.76
CA LYS A 149 16.14 -10.26 -6.56
C LYS A 149 14.69 -10.36 -6.09
N LEU A 150 14.22 -11.55 -5.68
CA LEU A 150 12.90 -11.73 -5.09
C LEU A 150 12.74 -10.95 -3.78
N CYS A 151 13.72 -10.99 -2.90
CA CYS A 151 13.74 -10.18 -1.68
C CYS A 151 13.69 -8.69 -2.01
N ALA A 152 14.51 -8.23 -2.96
CA ALA A 152 14.57 -6.83 -3.37
C ALA A 152 13.24 -6.31 -3.94
N GLU A 153 12.59 -7.07 -4.83
CA GLU A 153 11.27 -6.68 -5.37
C GLU A 153 10.19 -6.70 -4.28
N THR A 154 10.24 -7.65 -3.34
CA THR A 154 9.32 -7.69 -2.20
C THR A 154 9.49 -6.46 -1.30
N ASP A 155 10.73 -6.04 -1.04
CA ASP A 155 11.00 -4.85 -0.23
C ASP A 155 10.60 -3.56 -0.95
N LYS A 156 10.76 -3.52 -2.29
CA LYS A 156 10.26 -2.43 -3.13
C LYS A 156 8.73 -2.32 -3.05
N PHE A 157 8.02 -3.45 -3.15
CA PHE A 157 6.56 -3.49 -2.97
C PHE A 157 6.15 -2.93 -1.61
N ARG A 158 6.79 -3.40 -0.54
CA ARG A 158 6.54 -2.89 0.82
C ARG A 158 6.81 -1.38 0.91
N HIS A 159 7.89 -0.90 0.30
CA HIS A 159 8.23 0.53 0.32
C HIS A 159 7.18 1.39 -0.39
N SER A 160 6.68 0.96 -1.56
CA SER A 160 5.58 1.64 -2.24
C SER A 160 4.33 1.73 -1.37
N LEU A 161 3.93 0.63 -0.72
CA LEU A 161 2.76 0.66 0.17
C LEU A 161 2.99 1.49 1.44
N GLN A 162 4.22 1.52 1.98
CA GLN A 162 4.58 2.39 3.10
C GLN A 162 4.39 3.87 2.74
N LEU A 163 4.69 4.27 1.50
CA LEU A 163 4.48 5.65 1.06
C LEU A 163 3.00 6.05 1.15
N LEU A 164 2.08 5.12 0.87
CA LEU A 164 0.64 5.36 1.02
C LEU A 164 0.27 5.62 2.49
N CYS A 165 0.80 4.82 3.41
CA CYS A 165 0.61 5.05 4.84
C CYS A 165 1.15 6.43 5.26
N ASN A 166 2.29 6.85 4.72
CA ASN A 166 2.86 8.17 5.02
C ASN A 166 1.96 9.31 4.49
N TYR A 167 1.34 9.13 3.32
CA TYR A 167 0.41 10.12 2.77
C TYR A 167 -0.89 10.23 3.55
N ASP A 168 -1.37 9.12 4.10
CA ASP A 168 -2.53 9.09 4.99
C ASP A 168 -2.20 9.73 6.35
N TRP A 169 -1.05 9.38 6.91
CA TRP A 169 -0.61 9.90 8.21
C TRP A 169 -0.28 11.40 8.19
N VAL A 170 0.29 11.89 7.09
CA VAL A 170 0.70 13.29 6.92
C VAL A 170 -0.16 13.95 5.84
N PRO A 171 -1.32 14.53 6.20
CA PRO A 171 -2.15 15.27 5.26
C PRO A 171 -1.47 16.59 4.83
N ILE A 172 -2.03 17.24 3.81
CA ILE A 172 -1.63 18.60 3.45
C ILE A 172 -1.83 19.49 4.69
N PRO A 173 -0.86 20.37 5.05
CA PRO A 173 -0.99 21.17 6.27
C PRO A 173 -2.29 21.97 6.26
N LEU A 174 -3.04 21.91 7.35
CA LEU A 174 -4.38 22.47 7.44
C LEU A 174 -4.43 23.95 7.03
N VAL A 175 -3.37 24.70 7.35
CA VAL A 175 -3.21 26.11 6.99
C VAL A 175 -3.36 26.32 5.47
N TYR A 176 -2.83 25.42 4.63
CA TYR A 176 -2.98 25.53 3.17
C TYR A 176 -4.39 25.26 2.66
N SER A 177 -5.22 24.53 3.42
CA SER A 177 -6.62 24.29 3.06
C SER A 177 -7.58 25.37 3.58
N GLN A 178 -7.11 26.23 4.48
CA GLN A 178 -7.90 27.28 5.14
C GLN A 178 -7.68 28.68 4.55
N VAL A 179 -6.62 28.85 3.77
CA VAL A 179 -6.31 30.07 2.98
C VAL A 179 -7.04 30.01 1.65
#